data_AF-A0A850NV78-F1
#
_entry.id   AF-A0A850NV78-F1
#
_cell.length_a   1.000
_cell.length_b   1.000
_cell.length_c   1.000
_cell.angle_alpha   90.00
_cell.angle_beta   90.00
_cell.angle_gamma   90.00
#
_symmetry.space_group_name_H-M   'P 1'
#
loop_
_entity.id
_entity.type
_entity.pdbx_description
1 polymer ?
#
loop_
_entity_poly.entity_id
_entity_poly.type
_entity_poly.pdbx_seq_one_letter_code
_entity_poly.pdbx_strand_id
1 'polypeptide(L)'
;MRAQEIIDPTGRRRRDLGRRVRRIVLPIAAVALVMAAMAAVGWRSYDIARRSIAKLSNAVLVATQTAIAQEMATYLVPATQGQAIGLDMVQHGALAPSAGTLGANSFQRFAVALMRQDPQVAAFYLANSDGDFELVQRAAEGATDTIVVTDKTPDHARTRTETRTDESGRVTAQPPQPSTYDPRKSPYYRGAMRQPVEGGSASVLPDGSTVYWSAPYLFKPTSQPVITASIGYTDPGDSRDHVLAVNIALDRMSAFLARLKIGEHGHAMILDRAGQIIAAPPLADAHDDPTAWRLDHGITDPRLADDADLVRAFDLFRVQGFGPQSFVLHGVRYISLAARLPGAAPDWVLLLSVPARDFAAFSAADTRSTFVSLLVILLLAAGLAGVLIWQGLRSDRLVAALDARNARGSAEREALHALLSEPHLLDAAVAAPGLTERL
;
A
#
# COMPACT_ATOMS: atom_id res chain seq x y z
N MET A 1 -65.93 -67.03 38.56
CA MET A 1 -65.85 -65.60 38.16
C MET A 1 -64.40 -65.15 38.30
N ARG A 2 -63.69 -64.93 37.19
CA ARG A 2 -62.40 -64.23 37.13
C ARG A 2 -62.56 -63.06 36.17
N ALA A 3 -62.13 -61.89 36.61
CA ALA A 3 -62.35 -60.60 35.96
C ALA A 3 -61.71 -60.55 34.57
N GLN A 4 -62.44 -60.00 33.60
CA GLN A 4 -61.91 -59.60 32.29
C GLN A 4 -60.97 -58.41 32.50
N GLU A 5 -59.68 -58.63 32.25
CA GLU A 5 -58.67 -57.59 32.16
C GLU A 5 -58.88 -56.81 30.85
N ILE A 6 -59.40 -55.59 30.95
CA ILE A 6 -59.58 -54.67 29.83
C ILE A 6 -58.19 -54.10 29.49
N ILE A 7 -57.58 -54.64 28.43
CA ILE A 7 -56.36 -54.10 27.83
C ILE A 7 -56.75 -52.88 26.99
N ASP A 8 -56.45 -51.67 27.49
CA ASP A 8 -56.62 -50.42 26.74
C ASP A 8 -55.49 -50.23 25.70
N PRO A 9 -55.78 -50.29 24.39
CA PRO A 9 -54.77 -50.17 23.33
C PRO A 9 -54.38 -48.71 23.01
N THR A 10 -55.01 -47.71 23.62
CA THR A 10 -54.83 -46.30 23.23
C THR A 10 -53.60 -45.63 23.85
N GLY A 11 -53.12 -46.13 25.00
CA GLY A 11 -51.92 -45.61 25.68
C GLY A 11 -50.59 -45.92 24.98
N ARG A 12 -50.49 -47.01 24.21
CA ARG A 12 -49.25 -47.40 23.48
C ARG A 12 -49.04 -46.59 22.20
N ARG A 13 -50.10 -46.38 21.39
CA ARG A 13 -50.01 -45.60 20.13
C ARG A 13 -49.53 -44.16 20.33
N ARG A 14 -49.94 -43.51 21.43
CA ARG A 14 -49.57 -42.11 21.71
C ARG A 14 -48.09 -41.93 22.10
N ARG A 15 -47.49 -42.94 22.74
CA ARG A 15 -46.05 -42.95 23.11
C ARG A 15 -45.14 -43.24 21.91
N ASP A 16 -45.58 -44.06 20.96
CA ASP A 16 -44.80 -44.40 19.77
C ASP A 16 -44.81 -43.29 18.69
N LEU A 17 -45.94 -42.59 18.52
CA LEU A 17 -46.04 -41.42 17.64
C LEU A 17 -45.16 -40.26 18.13
N GLY A 18 -45.17 -39.96 19.43
CA GLY A 18 -44.33 -38.91 20.01
C GLY A 18 -42.82 -39.18 19.87
N ARG A 19 -42.41 -40.46 19.97
CA ARG A 19 -40.99 -40.86 19.77
C ARG A 19 -40.56 -40.80 18.30
N ARG A 20 -41.42 -41.18 17.35
CA ARG A 20 -41.12 -41.07 15.90
C ARG A 20 -41.06 -39.62 15.44
N VAL A 21 -42.02 -38.78 15.85
CA VAL A 21 -42.03 -37.34 15.52
C VAL A 21 -40.79 -36.66 16.09
N ARG A 22 -40.41 -36.92 17.35
CA ARG A 22 -39.20 -36.33 17.94
C ARG A 22 -37.90 -36.80 17.26
N ARG A 23 -37.86 -37.99 16.66
CA ARG A 23 -36.68 -38.52 15.95
C ARG A 23 -36.47 -37.92 14.55
N ILE A 24 -37.53 -37.45 13.89
CA ILE A 24 -37.46 -36.86 12.54
C ILE A 24 -37.48 -35.33 12.59
N VAL A 25 -38.32 -34.74 13.45
CA VAL A 25 -38.47 -33.29 13.54
C VAL A 25 -37.24 -32.63 14.16
N LEU A 26 -36.61 -33.26 15.15
CA LEU A 26 -35.42 -32.71 15.81
C LEU A 26 -34.21 -32.53 14.87
N PRO A 27 -33.80 -33.53 14.05
CA PRO A 27 -32.71 -33.33 13.09
C PRO A 27 -33.07 -32.35 11.97
N ILE A 28 -34.32 -32.34 11.48
CA ILE A 28 -34.76 -31.35 10.48
C ILE A 28 -34.72 -29.93 11.05
N ALA A 29 -35.20 -29.73 12.29
CA ALA A 29 -35.15 -28.45 12.98
C ALA A 29 -33.70 -28.01 13.25
N ALA A 30 -32.80 -28.95 13.58
CA ALA A 30 -31.38 -28.67 13.76
C ALA A 30 -30.72 -28.21 12.45
N VAL A 31 -31.01 -28.87 11.32
CA VAL A 31 -30.49 -28.46 10.00
C VAL A 31 -31.05 -27.11 9.59
N ALA A 32 -32.35 -26.87 9.77
CA ALA A 32 -32.98 -25.58 9.48
C ALA A 32 -32.37 -24.44 10.33
N LEU A 33 -32.05 -24.71 11.59
CA LEU A 33 -31.41 -23.75 12.49
C LEU A 33 -29.96 -23.44 12.07
N VAL A 34 -29.21 -24.44 11.63
CA VAL A 34 -27.87 -24.24 11.04
C VAL A 34 -27.96 -23.41 9.77
N MET A 35 -28.88 -23.72 8.86
CA MET A 35 -29.10 -22.96 7.63
C MET A 35 -29.46 -21.49 7.91
N ALA A 36 -30.36 -21.25 8.87
CA ALA A 36 -30.74 -19.90 9.28
C ALA A 36 -29.57 -19.14 9.91
N ALA A 37 -28.75 -19.79 10.75
CA ALA A 37 -27.55 -19.19 11.32
C ALA A 37 -26.52 -18.85 10.24
N MET A 38 -26.34 -19.72 9.23
CA MET A 38 -25.45 -19.47 8.10
C MET A 38 -25.94 -18.30 7.23
N ALA A 39 -27.23 -18.24 6.94
CA ALA A 39 -27.81 -17.11 6.21
C ALA A 39 -27.66 -15.80 6.98
N ALA A 40 -27.86 -15.83 8.30
CA ALA A 40 -27.69 -14.66 9.16
C ALA A 40 -26.23 -14.20 9.25
N VAL A 41 -25.26 -15.14 9.36
CA VAL A 41 -23.82 -14.83 9.35
C VAL A 41 -23.39 -14.33 7.97
N GLY A 42 -23.86 -14.94 6.88
CA GLY A 42 -23.59 -14.50 5.51
C GLY A 42 -24.14 -13.11 5.23
N TRP A 43 -25.39 -12.84 5.64
CA TRP A 43 -25.99 -11.52 5.55
C TRP A 43 -25.22 -10.50 6.38
N ARG A 44 -24.92 -10.80 7.65
CA ARG A 44 -24.12 -9.90 8.50
C ARG A 44 -22.73 -9.68 7.94
N SER A 45 -22.07 -10.71 7.42
CA SER A 45 -20.75 -10.61 6.81
C SER A 45 -20.78 -9.73 5.57
N TYR A 46 -21.81 -9.88 4.72
CA TYR A 46 -22.02 -9.02 3.56
C TYR A 46 -22.27 -7.56 3.95
N ASP A 47 -23.13 -7.33 4.96
CA ASP A 47 -23.48 -5.99 5.45
C ASP A 47 -22.31 -5.32 6.20
N ILE A 48 -21.53 -6.11 6.95
CA ILE A 48 -20.27 -5.69 7.59
C ILE A 48 -19.23 -5.39 6.52
N ALA A 49 -19.00 -6.24 5.53
CA ALA A 49 -18.06 -5.98 4.44
C ALA A 49 -18.41 -4.68 3.70
N ARG A 50 -19.70 -4.44 3.43
CA ARG A 50 -20.19 -3.23 2.76
C ARG A 50 -20.02 -1.96 3.62
N ARG A 51 -20.11 -2.06 4.95
CA ARG A 51 -19.97 -0.93 5.89
C ARG A 51 -18.52 -0.72 6.38
N SER A 52 -17.71 -1.77 6.45
CA SER A 52 -16.33 -1.78 6.98
C SER A 52 -15.31 -1.14 6.05
N ILE A 53 -15.58 -1.10 4.74
CA ILE A 53 -14.77 -0.37 3.75
C ILE A 53 -14.63 1.12 4.13
N ALA A 54 -15.59 1.71 4.84
CA ALA A 54 -15.53 3.12 5.25
C ALA A 54 -14.68 3.39 6.50
N LYS A 55 -14.49 2.41 7.40
CA LYS A 55 -13.81 2.61 8.70
C LYS A 55 -12.45 1.94 8.80
N LEU A 56 -12.26 0.76 8.18
CA LEU A 56 -10.96 0.08 8.11
C LEU A 56 -9.98 0.83 7.20
N SER A 57 -10.51 1.54 6.19
CA SER A 57 -9.74 2.41 5.33
C SER A 57 -9.00 3.48 6.14
N ASN A 58 -9.60 4.20 7.09
CA ASN A 58 -8.91 5.31 7.75
C ASN A 58 -7.63 4.91 8.52
N ALA A 59 -7.59 3.76 9.20
CA ALA A 59 -6.41 3.35 9.97
C ALA A 59 -5.30 2.76 9.07
N VAL A 60 -5.67 1.98 8.06
CA VAL A 60 -4.72 1.43 7.08
C VAL A 60 -4.21 2.55 6.17
N LEU A 61 -5.09 3.46 5.75
CA LEU A 61 -4.71 4.67 5.02
C LEU A 61 -3.76 5.51 5.84
N VAL A 62 -4.02 5.83 7.11
CA VAL A 62 -3.11 6.63 7.95
C VAL A 62 -1.74 5.98 8.13
N ALA A 63 -1.68 4.65 8.22
CA ALA A 63 -0.42 3.92 8.27
C ALA A 63 0.36 3.97 6.94
N THR A 64 -0.32 3.80 5.79
CA THR A 64 0.31 3.97 4.46
C THR A 64 0.65 5.43 4.15
N GLN A 65 -0.14 6.38 4.66
CA GLN A 65 0.04 7.85 4.55
C GLN A 65 1.37 8.29 5.17
N THR A 66 1.65 7.80 6.38
CA THR A 66 2.89 8.15 7.09
C THR A 66 4.08 7.55 6.36
N ALA A 67 3.96 6.31 5.87
CA ALA A 67 5.05 5.64 5.17
C ALA A 67 5.47 6.37 3.89
N ILE A 68 4.53 6.73 3.01
CA ILE A 68 4.87 7.38 1.73
C ILE A 68 5.38 8.82 1.94
N ALA A 69 4.75 9.59 2.83
CA ALA A 69 5.23 10.94 3.15
C ALA A 69 6.62 10.91 3.83
N GLN A 70 6.86 9.92 4.69
CA GLN A 70 8.16 9.71 5.33
C GLN A 70 9.22 9.23 4.33
N GLU A 71 8.85 8.37 3.38
CA GLU A 71 9.76 7.90 2.33
C GLU A 71 10.14 9.06 1.40
N MET A 72 9.19 9.94 1.08
CA MET A 72 9.46 11.17 0.34
C MET A 72 10.31 12.18 1.13
N ALA A 73 10.06 12.36 2.43
CA ALA A 73 10.92 13.17 3.28
C ALA A 73 12.34 12.59 3.30
N THR A 74 12.47 11.27 3.42
CA THR A 74 13.74 10.55 3.32
C THR A 74 14.42 10.78 1.96
N TYR A 75 13.66 10.98 0.88
CA TYR A 75 14.20 11.32 -0.44
C TYR A 75 14.69 12.78 -0.56
N LEU A 76 14.32 13.72 0.31
CA LEU A 76 14.79 15.11 0.19
C LEU A 76 15.84 15.47 1.27
N VAL A 77 15.77 14.81 2.42
CA VAL A 77 16.63 15.05 3.58
C VAL A 77 18.14 14.91 3.29
N PRO A 78 18.62 13.90 2.54
CA PRO A 78 20.06 13.77 2.28
C PRO A 78 20.65 14.98 1.55
N ALA A 79 19.87 15.65 0.69
CA ALA A 79 20.33 16.86 0.02
C ALA A 79 20.58 18.00 1.02
N THR A 80 19.69 18.19 2.00
CA THR A 80 19.85 19.26 3.01
C THR A 80 20.90 18.90 4.05
N GLN A 81 20.99 17.63 4.46
CA GLN A 81 22.02 17.17 5.41
C GLN A 81 23.42 17.21 4.80
N GLY A 82 23.59 16.69 3.58
CA GLY A 82 24.87 16.75 2.87
C GLY A 82 25.34 18.19 2.65
N GLN A 83 24.40 19.10 2.41
CA GLN A 83 24.70 20.51 2.28
C GLN A 83 25.10 21.17 3.62
N ALA A 84 24.40 20.86 4.72
CA ALA A 84 24.74 21.37 6.04
C ALA A 84 26.14 20.89 6.47
N ILE A 85 26.45 19.60 6.26
CA ILE A 85 27.78 19.03 6.51
C ILE A 85 28.81 19.72 5.61
N GLY A 86 28.53 19.87 4.32
CA GLY A 86 29.42 20.55 3.39
C GLY A 86 29.70 22.00 3.81
N LEU A 87 28.68 22.74 4.25
CA LEU A 87 28.82 24.10 4.72
C LEU A 87 29.69 24.18 5.97
N ASP A 88 29.45 23.33 6.97
CA ASP A 88 30.26 23.26 8.18
C ASP A 88 31.73 23.00 7.85
N MET A 89 31.99 22.06 6.93
CA MET A 89 33.35 21.76 6.50
C MET A 89 34.00 22.91 5.72
N VAL A 90 33.25 23.67 4.91
CA VAL A 90 33.78 24.85 4.22
C VAL A 90 34.11 25.96 5.23
N GLN A 91 33.21 26.25 6.17
CA GLN A 91 33.38 27.30 7.19
C GLN A 91 34.57 27.03 8.13
N HIS A 92 34.88 25.77 8.38
CA HIS A 92 36.04 25.36 9.19
C HIS A 92 37.31 25.10 8.36
N GLY A 93 37.31 25.43 7.06
CA GLY A 93 38.47 25.31 6.18
C GLY A 93 38.85 23.88 5.78
N ALA A 94 38.01 22.88 6.09
CA ALA A 94 38.19 21.49 5.68
C ALA A 94 37.87 21.26 4.18
N LEU A 95 36.98 22.09 3.61
CA LEU A 95 36.71 22.15 2.18
C LEU A 95 37.13 23.52 1.63
N ALA A 96 38.34 23.61 1.08
CA ALA A 96 38.79 24.80 0.36
C ALA A 96 38.33 24.73 -1.11
N PRO A 97 37.62 25.76 -1.63
CA PRO A 97 37.34 25.89 -3.06
C PRO A 97 38.65 25.99 -3.84
N SER A 98 38.68 25.44 -5.05
CA SER A 98 39.93 25.25 -5.78
C SER A 98 40.46 26.55 -6.41
N ALA A 99 41.21 27.34 -5.65
CA ALA A 99 42.08 28.37 -6.21
C ALA A 99 43.38 27.73 -6.75
N GLY A 100 43.33 27.26 -7.99
CA GLY A 100 44.48 27.24 -8.91
C GLY A 100 45.55 26.15 -8.79
N THR A 101 45.82 25.53 -7.64
CA THR A 101 46.90 24.51 -7.57
C THR A 101 46.76 23.61 -6.34
N LEU A 102 46.60 22.29 -6.56
CA LEU A 102 46.63 21.22 -5.53
C LEU A 102 45.87 21.52 -4.22
N GLY A 103 44.67 22.08 -4.34
CA GLY A 103 43.58 22.05 -3.34
C GLY A 103 42.27 21.44 -3.88
N ALA A 104 42.26 21.06 -5.17
CA ALA A 104 41.12 20.57 -5.97
C ALA A 104 40.53 19.21 -5.55
N ASN A 105 40.75 18.78 -4.31
CA ASN A 105 40.62 17.37 -3.97
C ASN A 105 39.62 17.15 -2.84
N SER A 106 39.48 18.02 -1.85
CA SER A 106 38.53 17.77 -0.74
C SER A 106 37.07 18.10 -1.11
N PHE A 107 36.80 19.25 -1.77
CA PHE A 107 35.45 19.60 -2.24
C PHE A 107 34.93 18.57 -3.24
N GLN A 108 35.72 18.25 -4.27
CA GLN A 108 35.37 17.24 -5.26
C GLN A 108 35.20 15.85 -4.64
N ARG A 109 36.10 15.40 -3.74
CA ARG A 109 35.95 14.10 -3.08
C ARG A 109 34.70 14.03 -2.21
N PHE A 110 34.38 15.11 -1.49
CA PHE A 110 33.16 15.19 -0.71
C PHE A 110 31.92 15.10 -1.62
N ALA A 111 31.87 15.90 -2.69
CA ALA A 111 30.78 15.88 -3.66
C ALA A 111 30.60 14.48 -4.29
N VAL A 112 31.70 13.83 -4.68
CA VAL A 112 31.69 12.45 -5.21
C VAL A 112 31.19 11.47 -4.15
N ALA A 113 31.63 11.59 -2.90
CA ALA A 113 31.20 10.73 -1.81
C ALA A 113 29.70 10.89 -1.52
N LEU A 114 29.21 12.14 -1.45
CA LEU A 114 27.80 12.47 -1.28
C LEU A 114 26.96 11.85 -2.41
N MET A 115 27.37 12.01 -3.67
CA MET A 115 26.67 11.42 -4.81
C MET A 115 26.75 9.88 -4.85
N ARG A 116 27.81 9.27 -4.32
CA ARG A 116 27.88 7.79 -4.20
C ARG A 116 26.93 7.27 -3.13
N GLN A 117 26.76 7.99 -2.03
CA GLN A 117 25.87 7.60 -0.94
C GLN A 117 24.40 7.90 -1.25
N ASP A 118 24.12 9.01 -1.93
CA ASP A 118 22.78 9.50 -2.21
C ASP A 118 22.50 9.56 -3.73
N PRO A 119 21.87 8.51 -4.31
CA PRO A 119 21.63 8.43 -5.76
C PRO A 119 20.76 9.56 -6.34
N GLN A 120 19.95 10.17 -5.49
CA GLN A 120 19.09 11.32 -5.80
C GLN A 120 19.86 12.63 -6.01
N VAL A 121 21.06 12.75 -5.44
CA VAL A 121 21.90 13.94 -5.60
C VAL A 121 22.50 13.92 -7.00
N ALA A 122 22.16 14.94 -7.79
CA ALA A 122 22.60 15.09 -9.17
C ALA A 122 23.88 15.92 -9.26
N ALA A 123 24.01 16.94 -8.42
CA ALA A 123 25.19 17.78 -8.37
C ALA A 123 25.36 18.49 -7.03
N PHE A 124 26.60 18.88 -6.73
CA PHE A 124 27.01 19.67 -5.57
C PHE A 124 27.95 20.79 -6.06
N TYR A 125 27.70 22.02 -5.64
CA TYR A 125 28.40 23.18 -6.21
C TYR A 125 28.44 24.38 -5.29
N LEU A 126 29.39 25.26 -5.57
CA LEU A 126 29.63 26.51 -4.86
C LEU A 126 29.69 27.67 -5.87
N ALA A 127 29.17 28.82 -5.50
CA ALA A 127 29.31 30.06 -6.25
C ALA A 127 29.58 31.24 -5.31
N ASN A 128 30.31 32.26 -5.77
CA ASN A 128 30.60 33.47 -5.01
C ASN A 128 30.03 34.75 -5.66
N SER A 129 30.13 35.88 -4.95
CA SER A 129 29.66 37.19 -5.40
C SER A 129 30.43 37.77 -6.60
N ASP A 130 31.65 37.30 -6.88
CA ASP A 130 32.43 37.69 -8.05
C ASP A 130 31.96 36.97 -9.33
N GLY A 131 31.24 35.86 -9.17
CA GLY A 131 30.73 35.05 -10.27
C GLY A 131 31.56 33.78 -10.54
N ASP A 132 32.53 33.47 -9.69
CA ASP A 132 33.19 32.16 -9.72
C ASP A 132 32.22 31.07 -9.29
N PHE A 133 32.41 29.89 -9.88
CA PHE A 133 31.52 28.76 -9.74
C PHE A 133 32.29 27.46 -9.92
N GLU A 134 32.13 26.54 -8.97
CA GLU A 134 32.67 25.18 -9.05
C GLU A 134 31.54 24.19 -8.87
N LEU A 135 31.33 23.33 -9.86
CA LEU A 135 30.27 22.33 -9.92
C LEU A 135 30.85 20.95 -10.07
N VAL A 136 30.33 20.02 -9.28
CA VAL A 136 30.63 18.59 -9.39
C VAL A 136 29.29 17.86 -9.56
N GLN A 137 29.15 17.14 -10.68
CA GLN A 137 27.89 16.52 -11.07
C GLN A 137 28.10 15.07 -11.50
N ARG A 138 27.03 14.29 -11.44
CA ARG A 138 27.07 12.92 -11.94
C ARG A 138 27.14 12.88 -13.47
N ALA A 139 27.97 11.98 -13.99
CA ALA A 139 28.04 11.61 -15.40
C ALA A 139 27.52 10.17 -15.61
N ALA A 140 27.53 9.71 -16.87
CA ALA A 140 27.19 8.33 -17.19
C ALA A 140 28.16 7.32 -16.54
N GLU A 141 27.73 6.07 -16.36
CA GLU A 141 28.59 4.96 -15.93
C GLU A 141 29.34 5.22 -14.62
N GLY A 142 28.67 5.82 -13.62
CA GLY A 142 29.24 6.06 -12.29
C GLY A 142 30.36 7.11 -12.24
N ALA A 143 30.71 7.72 -13.39
CA ALA A 143 31.65 8.81 -13.49
C ALA A 143 31.08 10.13 -12.93
N THR A 144 31.95 11.11 -12.75
CA THR A 144 31.60 12.46 -12.28
C THR A 144 32.25 13.50 -13.18
N ASP A 145 31.47 14.50 -13.59
CA ASP A 145 31.97 15.66 -14.31
C ASP A 145 32.14 16.84 -13.32
N THR A 146 33.28 17.52 -13.38
CA THR A 146 33.55 18.75 -12.64
C THR A 146 33.64 19.90 -13.64
N ILE A 147 32.81 20.91 -13.44
CA ILE A 147 32.76 22.12 -14.25
C ILE A 147 33.15 23.29 -13.37
N VAL A 148 34.25 23.96 -13.73
CA VAL A 148 34.71 25.17 -13.05
C VAL A 148 34.51 26.35 -14.00
N VAL A 149 33.81 27.38 -13.55
CA VAL A 149 33.68 28.66 -14.24
C VAL A 149 34.35 29.73 -13.37
N THR A 150 35.33 30.42 -13.92
CA THR A 150 36.05 31.51 -13.23
C THR A 150 35.85 32.81 -13.99
N ASP A 151 35.57 33.89 -13.27
CA ASP A 151 35.46 35.23 -13.84
C ASP A 151 36.88 35.84 -13.88
N LYS A 152 37.46 35.97 -15.09
CA LYS A 152 38.79 36.59 -15.23
C LYS A 152 38.63 38.11 -15.26
N THR A 153 39.07 38.74 -14.18
CA THR A 153 39.31 40.19 -14.14
C THR A 153 40.58 40.55 -14.92
N PRO A 154 40.66 41.73 -15.58
CA PRO A 154 39.73 42.85 -15.54
C PRO A 154 38.64 42.86 -16.64
N ASP A 155 38.74 42.01 -17.67
CA ASP A 155 37.82 42.03 -18.82
C ASP A 155 36.46 41.35 -18.55
N HIS A 156 36.27 40.81 -17.34
CA HIS A 156 35.12 40.00 -16.93
C HIS A 156 34.80 38.84 -17.89
N ALA A 157 35.84 38.32 -18.54
CA ALA A 157 35.74 37.23 -19.49
C ALA A 157 35.68 35.90 -18.71
N ARG A 158 34.49 35.31 -18.62
CA ARG A 158 34.32 34.03 -17.93
C ARG A 158 34.87 32.87 -18.74
N THR A 159 35.68 32.06 -18.09
CA THR A 159 36.26 30.84 -18.67
C THR A 159 35.65 29.63 -17.97
N ARG A 160 35.14 28.67 -18.74
CA ARG A 160 34.69 27.35 -18.30
C ARG A 160 35.78 26.32 -18.57
N THR A 161 36.17 25.59 -17.54
CA THR A 161 37.02 24.40 -17.63
C THR A 161 36.19 23.20 -17.19
N GLU A 162 36.27 22.10 -17.93
CA GLU A 162 35.55 20.88 -17.61
C GLU A 162 36.53 19.72 -17.48
N THR A 163 36.39 18.97 -16.40
CA THR A 163 37.14 17.73 -16.16
C THR A 163 36.16 16.60 -15.89
N ARG A 164 36.50 15.40 -16.35
CA ARG A 164 35.75 14.17 -16.11
C ARG A 164 36.61 13.22 -15.31
N THR A 165 36.09 12.73 -14.19
CA THR A 165 36.69 11.70 -13.36
C THR A 165 35.91 10.40 -13.54
N ASP A 166 36.55 9.37 -14.08
CA ASP A 166 35.93 8.05 -14.23
C ASP A 166 35.88 7.26 -12.90
N GLU A 167 35.24 6.10 -12.89
CA GLU A 167 35.10 5.26 -11.68
C GLU A 167 36.44 4.83 -11.07
N SER A 168 37.48 4.72 -11.92
CA SER A 168 38.85 4.38 -11.50
C SER A 168 39.60 5.57 -10.88
N GLY A 169 39.00 6.76 -10.90
CA GLY A 169 39.59 8.00 -10.40
C GLY A 169 40.48 8.70 -11.42
N ARG A 170 40.50 8.26 -12.68
CA ARG A 170 41.31 8.88 -13.72
C ARG A 170 40.60 10.12 -14.25
N VAL A 171 41.34 11.23 -14.28
CA VAL A 171 40.83 12.55 -14.68
C VAL A 171 41.20 12.83 -16.14
N THR A 172 40.23 13.28 -16.91
CA THR A 172 40.41 13.82 -18.27
C THR A 172 39.91 15.25 -18.29
N ALA A 173 40.63 16.16 -18.94
CA ALA A 173 40.28 17.59 -18.99
C ALA A 173 40.00 18.03 -20.41
N GLN A 174 38.96 18.86 -20.58
CA GLN A 174 38.71 19.58 -21.83
C GLN A 174 39.47 20.91 -21.80
N PRO A 175 39.87 21.44 -22.97
CA PRO A 175 40.45 22.78 -23.06
C PRO A 175 39.48 23.83 -22.49
N PRO A 176 39.97 24.88 -21.80
CA PRO A 176 39.13 25.96 -21.33
C PRO A 176 38.39 26.66 -22.48
N GLN A 177 37.11 26.99 -22.27
CA GLN A 177 36.25 27.65 -23.26
C GLN A 177 35.58 28.90 -22.68
N PRO A 178 35.20 29.89 -23.51
CA PRO A 178 34.39 31.00 -23.04
C PRO A 178 33.06 30.54 -22.45
N SER A 179 32.60 31.20 -21.38
CA SER A 179 31.33 30.90 -20.71
C SER A 179 30.44 32.12 -20.65
N THR A 180 29.14 31.96 -20.90
CA THR A 180 28.14 33.01 -20.68
C THR A 180 27.36 32.80 -19.38
N TYR A 181 27.66 31.75 -18.63
CA TYR A 181 26.96 31.42 -17.39
C TYR A 181 27.38 32.37 -16.26
N ASP A 182 26.39 32.94 -15.57
CA ASP A 182 26.58 33.78 -14.38
C ASP A 182 25.74 33.17 -13.24
N PRO A 183 26.37 32.60 -12.20
CA PRO A 183 25.65 31.92 -11.12
C PRO A 183 24.72 32.85 -10.36
N ARG A 184 25.03 34.15 -10.31
CA ARG A 184 24.27 35.16 -9.53
C ARG A 184 22.90 35.45 -10.11
N LYS A 185 22.69 35.11 -11.39
CA LYS A 185 21.41 35.24 -12.08
C LYS A 185 20.50 34.03 -11.88
N SER A 186 21.02 32.93 -11.32
CA SER A 186 20.28 31.69 -11.15
C SER A 186 19.31 31.76 -9.95
N PRO A 187 18.15 31.08 -10.02
CA PRO A 187 17.16 31.07 -8.93
C PRO A 187 17.74 30.65 -7.57
N TYR A 188 18.61 29.63 -7.55
CA TYR A 188 19.25 29.14 -6.33
C TYR A 188 20.10 30.22 -5.63
N TYR A 189 20.89 30.96 -6.39
CA TYR A 189 21.80 31.97 -5.82
C TYR A 189 21.00 33.12 -5.22
N ARG A 190 20.04 33.62 -6.01
CA ARG A 190 19.18 34.72 -5.61
C ARG A 190 18.35 34.36 -4.37
N GLY A 191 17.78 33.16 -4.34
CA GLY A 191 16.98 32.71 -3.20
C GLY A 191 17.80 32.48 -1.93
N ALA A 192 18.99 31.87 -2.05
CA ALA A 192 19.93 31.73 -0.93
C ALA A 192 20.36 33.08 -0.35
N MET A 193 20.54 34.09 -1.22
CA MET A 193 20.83 35.48 -0.85
C MET A 193 19.58 36.29 -0.48
N ARG A 194 18.44 35.63 -0.24
CA ARG A 194 17.17 36.26 0.17
C ARG A 194 16.65 37.34 -0.79
N GLN A 195 17.00 37.24 -2.06
CA GLN A 195 16.46 38.08 -3.12
C GLN A 195 15.11 37.52 -3.59
N PRO A 196 14.23 38.36 -4.19
CA PRO A 196 12.92 37.90 -4.66
C PRO A 196 13.01 36.86 -5.79
N VAL A 197 12.50 35.65 -5.57
CA VAL A 197 12.43 34.58 -6.57
C VAL A 197 11.05 33.93 -6.51
N GLU A 198 10.50 33.59 -7.68
CA GLU A 198 9.18 32.97 -7.82
C GLU A 198 9.21 31.46 -7.49
N GLY A 199 8.17 30.96 -6.83
CA GLY A 199 7.93 29.52 -6.61
C GLY A 199 8.91 28.78 -5.69
N GLY A 200 9.82 29.50 -5.02
CA GLY A 200 10.75 28.90 -4.05
C GLY A 200 10.26 28.95 -2.61
N SER A 201 10.84 28.11 -1.75
CA SER A 201 10.48 28.00 -0.33
C SER A 201 11.73 27.96 0.55
N ALA A 202 11.69 28.67 1.67
CA ALA A 202 12.78 28.72 2.64
C ALA A 202 12.44 27.86 3.87
N SER A 203 13.41 27.06 4.32
CA SER A 203 13.33 26.27 5.54
C SER A 203 14.46 26.63 6.48
N VAL A 204 14.16 26.77 7.78
CA VAL A 204 15.16 27.04 8.81
C VAL A 204 15.62 25.72 9.39
N LEU A 205 16.94 25.48 9.38
CA LEU A 205 17.56 24.30 9.97
C LEU A 205 17.74 24.48 11.49
N PRO A 206 17.93 23.37 12.25
CA PRO A 206 18.08 23.44 13.71
C PRO A 206 19.26 24.30 14.19
N ASP A 207 20.30 24.46 13.37
CA ASP A 207 21.48 25.30 13.64
C ASP A 207 21.24 26.80 13.38
N GLY A 208 20.04 27.18 12.93
CA GLY A 208 19.66 28.56 12.58
C GLY A 208 19.99 28.96 11.15
N SER A 209 20.67 28.13 10.38
CA SER A 209 20.90 28.39 8.95
C SER A 209 19.59 28.26 8.15
N THR A 210 19.52 28.96 7.02
CA THR A 210 18.33 28.94 6.15
C THR A 210 18.66 28.26 4.84
N VAL A 211 17.96 27.16 4.54
CA VAL A 211 18.00 26.49 3.24
C VAL A 211 16.90 27.06 2.36
N TYR A 212 17.27 27.57 1.19
CA TYR A 212 16.34 27.93 0.13
C TYR A 212 16.21 26.79 -0.88
N TRP A 213 14.98 26.39 -1.14
CA TRP A 213 14.59 25.47 -2.21
C TRP A 213 14.02 26.27 -3.38
N SER A 214 14.57 26.08 -4.57
CA SER A 214 14.06 26.68 -5.81
C SER A 214 12.82 25.94 -6.34
N ALA A 215 11.99 26.65 -7.10
CA ALA A 215 11.05 26.03 -8.03
C ALA A 215 11.82 25.24 -9.11
N PRO A 216 11.18 24.26 -9.78
CA PRO A 216 11.73 23.61 -10.96
C PRO A 216 12.24 24.60 -12.00
N TYR A 217 13.46 24.39 -12.49
CA TYR A 217 14.03 25.19 -13.56
C TYR A 217 15.05 24.39 -14.37
N LEU A 218 15.35 24.90 -15.56
CA LEU A 218 16.41 24.34 -16.41
C LEU A 218 17.78 24.85 -15.97
N PHE A 219 18.62 23.96 -15.46
CA PHE A 219 19.97 24.29 -15.00
C PHE A 219 20.91 24.49 -16.19
N LYS A 220 21.14 25.76 -16.57
CA LYS A 220 21.92 26.13 -17.77
C LYS A 220 23.26 25.43 -17.94
N PRO A 221 24.08 25.19 -16.89
CA PRO A 221 25.37 24.52 -17.06
C PRO A 221 25.27 23.11 -17.64
N THR A 222 24.15 22.43 -17.45
CA THR A 222 23.95 21.02 -17.85
C THR A 222 22.75 20.82 -18.75
N SER A 223 21.90 21.84 -18.91
CA SER A 223 20.58 21.74 -19.52
C SER A 223 19.70 20.65 -18.90
N GLN A 224 19.88 20.39 -17.60
CA GLN A 224 19.05 19.42 -16.88
C GLN A 224 17.98 20.13 -16.05
N PRO A 225 16.75 19.58 -16.01
CA PRO A 225 15.68 20.04 -15.15
C PRO A 225 15.94 19.64 -13.70
N VAL A 226 16.01 20.63 -12.82
CA VAL A 226 16.39 20.41 -11.41
C VAL A 226 15.52 21.22 -10.46
N ILE A 227 15.49 20.78 -9.22
CA ILE A 227 15.30 21.63 -8.05
C ILE A 227 16.64 21.74 -7.31
N THR A 228 16.86 22.89 -6.70
CA THR A 228 18.10 23.18 -5.97
C THR A 228 17.79 23.54 -4.53
N ALA A 229 18.44 22.85 -3.59
CA ALA A 229 18.61 23.30 -2.21
C ALA A 229 19.88 24.17 -2.13
N SER A 230 19.83 25.32 -1.46
CA SER A 230 20.90 26.30 -1.45
C SER A 230 20.98 27.08 -0.13
N ILE A 231 22.18 27.36 0.34
CA ILE A 231 22.45 28.08 1.61
C ILE A 231 23.46 29.16 1.28
N GLY A 232 23.13 30.39 1.67
CA GLY A 232 24.01 31.53 1.59
C GLY A 232 24.83 31.70 2.87
N TYR A 233 26.10 32.04 2.73
CA TYR A 233 26.97 32.42 3.84
C TYR A 233 28.01 33.44 3.38
N THR A 234 28.51 34.25 4.30
CA THR A 234 29.64 35.14 4.04
C THR A 234 30.89 34.47 4.60
N ASP A 235 31.91 34.29 3.78
CA ASP A 235 33.18 33.69 4.22
C ASP A 235 33.99 34.74 5.01
N PRO A 236 34.33 34.48 6.28
CA PRO A 236 35.15 35.39 7.08
C PRO A 236 36.56 35.60 6.50
N GLY A 237 37.08 34.64 5.73
CA GLY A 237 38.44 34.65 5.18
C GLY A 237 38.61 35.59 3.98
N ASP A 238 37.61 35.67 3.09
CA ASP A 238 37.66 36.51 1.89
C ASP A 238 36.61 37.65 1.86
N SER A 239 35.71 37.70 2.85
CA SER A 239 34.63 38.68 2.96
C SER A 239 33.63 38.69 1.79
N ARG A 240 33.57 37.62 0.99
CA ARG A 240 32.62 37.48 -0.13
C ARG A 240 31.39 36.68 0.31
N ASP A 241 30.30 36.91 -0.42
CA ASP A 241 29.09 36.12 -0.27
C ASP A 241 29.18 34.87 -1.14
N HIS A 242 28.97 33.72 -0.51
CA HIS A 242 29.03 32.41 -1.12
C HIS A 242 27.68 31.70 -1.02
N VAL A 243 27.38 30.89 -2.03
CA VAL A 243 26.20 30.03 -2.06
C VAL A 243 26.66 28.61 -2.32
N LEU A 244 26.44 27.74 -1.33
CA LEU A 244 26.58 26.30 -1.48
C LEU A 244 25.23 25.73 -1.92
N ALA A 245 25.22 24.82 -2.88
CA ALA A 245 24.00 24.31 -3.48
C ALA A 245 24.08 22.84 -3.92
N VAL A 246 22.93 22.18 -3.89
CA VAL A 246 22.74 20.77 -4.23
C VAL A 246 21.56 20.65 -5.19
N ASN A 247 21.79 20.01 -6.34
CA ASN A 247 20.72 19.72 -7.30
C ASN A 247 20.14 18.32 -7.08
N ILE A 248 18.81 18.23 -7.15
CA ILE A 248 18.08 16.99 -7.34
C ILE A 248 17.51 17.02 -8.76
N ALA A 249 17.81 15.98 -9.53
CA ALA A 249 17.32 15.85 -10.90
C ALA A 249 15.84 15.45 -10.87
N LEU A 250 15.01 16.20 -11.59
CA LEU A 250 13.56 16.06 -11.46
C LEU A 250 13.00 14.84 -12.21
N ASP A 251 13.70 14.38 -13.24
CA ASP A 251 13.46 13.10 -13.92
C ASP A 251 13.54 11.93 -12.93
N ARG A 252 14.58 11.90 -12.07
CA ARG A 252 14.77 10.85 -11.06
C ARG A 252 13.74 10.93 -9.96
N MET A 253 13.37 12.13 -9.53
CA MET A 253 12.32 12.32 -8.54
C MET A 253 10.96 11.88 -9.09
N SER A 254 10.68 12.17 -10.37
CA SER A 254 9.45 11.75 -11.05
C SER A 254 9.43 10.24 -11.29
N ALA A 255 10.55 9.63 -11.67
CA ALA A 255 10.70 8.18 -11.77
C ALA A 255 10.63 7.50 -10.40
N PHE A 256 11.02 8.17 -9.32
CA PHE A 256 10.79 7.70 -7.97
C PHE A 256 9.29 7.68 -7.64
N LEU A 257 8.56 8.77 -7.90
CA LEU A 257 7.11 8.83 -7.73
C LEU A 257 6.38 7.76 -8.55
N ALA A 258 6.80 7.51 -9.80
CA ALA A 258 6.23 6.49 -10.67
C ALA A 258 6.42 5.05 -10.13
N ARG A 259 7.45 4.81 -9.30
CA ARG A 259 7.75 3.49 -8.71
C ARG A 259 7.07 3.26 -7.37
N LEU A 260 6.49 4.29 -6.75
CA LEU A 260 5.74 4.14 -5.52
C LEU A 260 4.53 3.23 -5.78
N LYS A 261 4.46 2.11 -5.08
CA LYS A 261 3.30 1.21 -5.14
C LYS A 261 2.18 1.76 -4.29
N ILE A 262 1.27 2.50 -4.92
CA ILE A 262 0.13 3.13 -4.25
C ILE A 262 -1.16 2.46 -4.75
N GLY A 263 -1.56 1.37 -4.10
CA GLY A 263 -2.63 0.53 -4.65
C GLY A 263 -2.25 -0.07 -6.02
N GLU A 264 -3.25 -0.44 -6.83
CA GLU A 264 -3.02 -0.92 -8.20
C GLU A 264 -3.09 0.23 -9.22
N HIS A 265 -3.83 1.29 -8.90
CA HIS A 265 -4.18 2.39 -9.80
C HIS A 265 -4.05 3.77 -9.11
N GLY A 266 -3.23 3.89 -8.08
CA GLY A 266 -3.00 5.17 -7.39
C GLY A 266 -1.95 6.02 -8.06
N HIS A 267 -2.11 7.34 -7.94
CA HIS A 267 -1.23 8.36 -8.47
C HIS A 267 -0.65 9.22 -7.36
N ALA A 268 0.54 9.78 -7.60
CA ALA A 268 1.24 10.67 -6.69
C ALA A 268 1.83 11.86 -7.44
N MET A 269 1.84 13.03 -6.80
CA MET A 269 2.45 14.25 -7.33
C MET A 269 2.95 15.13 -6.20
N ILE A 270 3.99 15.91 -6.47
CA ILE A 270 4.47 16.96 -5.58
C ILE A 270 4.21 18.30 -6.25
N LEU A 271 3.60 19.21 -5.51
CA LEU A 271 3.25 20.54 -5.97
C LEU A 271 3.46 21.57 -4.87
N ASP A 272 3.62 22.84 -5.21
CA ASP A 272 3.59 23.93 -4.23
C ASP A 272 2.16 24.36 -3.91
N ARG A 273 1.99 25.25 -2.91
CA ARG A 273 0.65 25.77 -2.55
C ARG A 273 -0.05 26.54 -3.67
N ALA A 274 0.68 27.05 -4.66
CA ALA A 274 0.13 27.74 -5.81
C ALA A 274 -0.35 26.77 -6.90
N GLY A 275 -0.05 25.47 -6.79
CA GLY A 275 -0.36 24.46 -7.79
C GLY A 275 0.70 24.36 -8.88
N GLN A 276 1.89 24.92 -8.68
CA GLN A 276 3.05 24.64 -9.52
C GLN A 276 3.55 23.24 -9.21
N ILE A 277 3.82 22.47 -10.25
CA ILE A 277 4.24 21.09 -10.10
C ILE A 277 5.73 21.07 -9.86
N ILE A 278 6.13 20.36 -8.82
CA ILE A 278 7.53 20.10 -8.49
C ILE A 278 7.97 18.77 -9.14
N ALA A 279 7.18 17.72 -9.02
CA ALA A 279 7.40 16.45 -9.72
C ALA A 279 6.09 15.67 -9.91
N ALA A 280 6.02 14.93 -11.01
CA ALA A 280 4.89 14.07 -11.35
C ALA A 280 5.38 12.90 -12.23
N PRO A 281 4.80 11.69 -12.11
CA PRO A 281 5.20 10.51 -12.90
C PRO A 281 5.29 10.75 -14.42
N PRO A 282 4.40 11.50 -15.08
CA PRO A 282 4.52 11.79 -16.52
C PRO A 282 5.79 12.56 -16.92
N LEU A 283 6.46 13.19 -15.97
CA LEU A 283 7.71 13.92 -16.19
C LEU A 283 8.95 13.02 -16.04
N ALA A 284 8.79 11.72 -15.74
CA ALA A 284 9.91 10.80 -15.59
C ALA A 284 10.70 10.63 -16.90
N ASP A 285 10.00 10.58 -18.03
CA ASP A 285 10.61 10.38 -19.36
C ASP A 285 11.03 11.70 -20.03
N ALA A 286 10.83 12.84 -19.36
CA ALA A 286 11.21 14.16 -19.86
C ALA A 286 12.73 14.43 -19.78
N HIS A 287 13.56 13.39 -19.64
CA HIS A 287 15.02 13.49 -19.60
C HIS A 287 15.60 13.99 -20.94
N ASP A 288 15.06 13.48 -22.05
CA ASP A 288 15.58 13.74 -23.41
C ASP A 288 15.00 15.02 -24.05
N ASP A 289 13.95 15.59 -23.44
CA ASP A 289 13.32 16.83 -23.90
C ASP A 289 13.24 17.86 -22.75
N PRO A 290 14.20 18.79 -22.67
CA PRO A 290 14.18 19.89 -21.70
C PRO A 290 12.92 20.77 -21.78
N THR A 291 12.23 20.80 -22.93
CA THR A 291 10.97 21.54 -23.09
C THR A 291 9.78 20.79 -22.48
N ALA A 292 9.89 19.49 -22.26
CA ALA A 292 8.88 18.70 -21.57
C ALA A 292 8.75 19.07 -20.07
N TRP A 293 9.75 19.75 -19.50
CA TRP A 293 9.70 20.28 -18.12
C TRP A 293 9.00 21.62 -17.96
N ARG A 294 8.65 22.27 -19.06
CA ARG A 294 7.81 23.47 -19.02
C ARG A 294 6.34 23.06 -18.92
N LEU A 295 5.84 23.00 -17.70
CA LEU A 295 4.41 22.92 -17.43
C LEU A 295 3.89 24.36 -17.37
N ASP A 296 3.56 24.93 -18.53
CA ASP A 296 3.18 26.34 -18.63
C ASP A 296 1.90 26.67 -17.82
N HIS A 297 1.16 25.65 -17.34
CA HIS A 297 -0.12 25.79 -16.63
C HIS A 297 -0.19 25.08 -15.26
N GLY A 298 0.94 24.61 -14.71
CA GLY A 298 0.99 23.91 -13.40
C GLY A 298 0.05 22.70 -13.35
N ILE A 299 -0.74 22.55 -12.28
CA ILE A 299 -1.68 21.42 -12.12
C ILE A 299 -2.80 21.37 -13.17
N THR A 300 -3.03 22.45 -13.89
CA THR A 300 -4.01 22.48 -14.99
C THR A 300 -3.39 22.15 -16.35
N ASP A 301 -2.14 21.70 -16.37
CA ASP A 301 -1.46 21.34 -17.60
C ASP A 301 -2.16 20.17 -18.32
N PRO A 302 -2.43 20.29 -19.63
CA PRO A 302 -3.08 19.23 -20.41
C PRO A 302 -2.37 17.88 -20.37
N ARG A 303 -1.06 17.85 -20.10
CA ARG A 303 -0.30 16.59 -19.94
C ARG A 303 -0.76 15.75 -18.74
N LEU A 304 -1.53 16.35 -17.83
CA LEU A 304 -2.10 15.70 -16.65
C LEU A 304 -3.59 15.43 -16.81
N ALA A 305 -4.13 15.51 -18.03
CA ALA A 305 -5.54 15.25 -18.28
C ALA A 305 -5.95 13.82 -17.86
N ASP A 306 -5.03 12.86 -17.94
CA ASP A 306 -5.23 11.49 -17.48
C ASP A 306 -5.22 11.38 -15.93
N ASP A 307 -4.64 12.37 -15.25
CA ASP A 307 -4.55 12.51 -13.79
C ASP A 307 -5.64 13.46 -13.22
N ALA A 308 -6.84 13.45 -13.83
CA ALA A 308 -7.96 14.31 -13.41
C ALA A 308 -8.37 14.11 -11.92
N ASP A 309 -8.04 12.95 -11.36
CA ASP A 309 -8.23 12.66 -9.94
C ASP A 309 -7.27 13.45 -9.04
N LEU A 310 -6.02 13.67 -9.46
CA LEU A 310 -5.07 14.55 -8.76
C LEU A 310 -5.51 16.02 -8.84
N VAL A 311 -6.02 16.49 -9.97
CA VAL A 311 -6.58 17.86 -10.07
C VAL A 311 -7.71 18.05 -9.07
N ARG A 312 -8.64 17.08 -9.00
CA ARG A 312 -9.73 17.12 -8.03
C ARG A 312 -9.25 17.03 -6.58
N ALA A 313 -8.24 16.22 -6.32
CA ALA A 313 -7.63 16.11 -4.99
C ALA A 313 -6.99 17.43 -4.55
N PHE A 314 -6.38 18.19 -5.47
CA PHE A 314 -5.82 19.50 -5.18
C PHE A 314 -6.89 20.56 -4.88
N ASP A 315 -8.00 20.57 -5.63
CA ASP A 315 -9.14 21.45 -5.31
C ASP A 315 -9.65 21.22 -3.89
N LEU A 316 -9.73 19.95 -3.47
CA LEU A 316 -10.14 19.60 -2.11
C LEU A 316 -9.10 20.05 -1.07
N PHE A 317 -7.81 19.88 -1.37
CA PHE A 317 -6.74 20.39 -0.52
C PHE A 317 -6.82 21.90 -0.33
N ARG A 318 -7.10 22.67 -1.39
CA ARG A 318 -7.22 24.14 -1.30
C ARG A 318 -8.35 24.60 -0.38
N VAL A 319 -9.42 23.80 -0.26
CA VAL A 319 -10.59 24.13 0.56
C VAL A 319 -10.48 23.57 1.97
N GLN A 320 -10.00 22.34 2.13
CA GLN A 320 -10.04 21.59 3.38
C GLN A 320 -8.68 21.44 4.08
N GLY A 321 -7.59 21.77 3.38
CA GLY A 321 -6.23 21.67 3.90
C GLY A 321 -5.66 20.25 3.87
N PHE A 322 -4.61 20.05 4.68
CA PHE A 322 -3.89 18.79 4.77
C PHE A 322 -4.72 17.69 5.41
N GLY A 323 -4.47 16.44 5.01
CA GLY A 323 -5.10 15.25 5.55
C GLY A 323 -5.82 14.41 4.49
N PRO A 324 -6.44 13.30 4.93
CA PRO A 324 -7.21 12.43 4.07
C PRO A 324 -8.52 13.06 3.66
N GLN A 325 -8.87 12.86 2.40
CA GLN A 325 -10.05 13.37 1.74
C GLN A 325 -10.67 12.24 0.91
N SER A 326 -11.97 12.32 0.65
CA SER A 326 -12.62 11.36 -0.25
C SER A 326 -13.57 12.08 -1.18
N PHE A 327 -13.60 11.64 -2.44
CA PHE A 327 -14.46 12.21 -3.46
C PHE A 327 -14.91 11.16 -4.46
N VAL A 328 -15.86 11.54 -5.31
CA VAL A 328 -16.34 10.70 -6.41
C VAL A 328 -16.04 11.41 -7.71
N LEU A 329 -15.37 10.72 -8.63
CA LEU A 329 -15.05 11.20 -9.96
C LEU A 329 -15.45 10.10 -10.96
N HIS A 330 -16.26 10.45 -11.96
CA HIS A 330 -16.78 9.52 -12.96
C HIS A 330 -17.42 8.24 -12.37
N GLY A 331 -18.13 8.37 -11.25
CA GLY A 331 -18.77 7.23 -10.55
C GLY A 331 -17.82 6.34 -9.74
N VAL A 332 -16.51 6.60 -9.78
CA VAL A 332 -15.49 5.93 -8.97
C VAL A 332 -15.23 6.74 -7.71
N ARG A 333 -15.22 6.08 -6.54
CA ARG A 333 -14.81 6.71 -5.29
C ARG A 333 -13.30 6.71 -5.18
N TYR A 334 -12.71 7.88 -5.01
CA TYR A 334 -11.29 8.08 -4.75
C TYR A 334 -11.07 8.50 -3.31
N ILE A 335 -9.90 8.15 -2.82
CA ILE A 335 -9.36 8.59 -1.55
C ILE A 335 -8.11 9.37 -1.89
N SER A 336 -8.06 10.64 -1.47
CA SER A 336 -6.88 11.47 -1.65
C SER A 336 -6.24 11.83 -0.32
N LEU A 337 -4.94 12.13 -0.38
CA LEU A 337 -4.17 12.63 0.74
C LEU A 337 -3.39 13.85 0.28
N ALA A 338 -3.49 14.93 1.05
CA ALA A 338 -2.53 16.03 0.98
C ALA A 338 -1.66 16.01 2.23
N ALA A 339 -0.35 15.81 2.07
CA ALA A 339 0.62 15.78 3.16
C ALA A 339 1.69 16.85 2.98
N ARG A 340 2.22 17.34 4.11
CA ARG A 340 3.44 18.16 4.11
C ARG A 340 4.65 17.24 3.96
N LEU A 341 5.71 17.75 3.34
CA LEU A 341 7.01 17.09 3.30
C LEU A 341 7.88 17.63 4.46
N PRO A 342 8.00 16.91 5.59
CA PRO A 342 8.84 17.39 6.69
C PRO A 342 10.32 17.42 6.27
N GLY A 343 11.04 18.46 6.70
CA GLY A 343 12.49 18.59 6.47
C GLY A 343 12.89 19.18 5.10
N ALA A 344 11.96 19.29 4.15
CA ALA A 344 12.20 19.91 2.84
C ALA A 344 11.06 20.87 2.49
N ALA A 345 11.40 22.04 1.91
CA ALA A 345 10.47 23.06 1.39
C ALA A 345 9.06 23.06 2.03
N PRO A 346 8.82 23.79 3.14
CA PRO A 346 7.58 23.71 3.94
C PRO A 346 6.28 24.02 3.19
N ASP A 347 6.37 24.60 1.99
CA ASP A 347 5.24 24.93 1.13
C ASP A 347 4.91 23.84 0.10
N TRP A 348 5.71 22.78 0.01
CA TRP A 348 5.42 21.67 -0.88
C TRP A 348 4.40 20.71 -0.26
N VAL A 349 3.56 20.19 -1.14
CA VAL A 349 2.43 19.33 -0.84
C VAL A 349 2.61 18.06 -1.64
N LEU A 350 2.70 16.94 -0.93
CA LEU A 350 2.56 15.61 -1.52
C LEU A 350 1.07 15.34 -1.67
N LEU A 351 0.62 15.17 -2.91
CA LEU A 351 -0.74 14.82 -3.24
C LEU A 351 -0.77 13.37 -3.74
N LEU A 352 -1.61 12.57 -3.10
CA LEU A 352 -1.87 11.19 -3.50
C LEU A 352 -3.36 11.04 -3.83
N SER A 353 -3.68 10.20 -4.80
CA SER A 353 -5.05 9.83 -5.14
C SER A 353 -5.12 8.35 -5.49
N VAL A 354 -6.07 7.63 -4.90
CA VAL A 354 -6.18 6.17 -5.06
C VAL A 354 -7.65 5.77 -5.15
N PRO A 355 -8.06 4.91 -6.10
CA PRO A 355 -9.41 4.35 -6.11
C PRO A 355 -9.70 3.54 -4.85
N ALA A 356 -10.86 3.77 -4.22
CA ALA A 356 -11.27 3.05 -3.01
C ALA A 356 -11.40 1.53 -3.21
N ARG A 357 -11.58 1.07 -4.45
CA ARG A 357 -11.66 -0.36 -4.81
C ARG A 357 -10.32 -1.09 -4.65
N ASP A 358 -9.19 -0.39 -4.78
CA ASP A 358 -7.86 -0.97 -4.64
C ASP A 358 -7.60 -1.41 -3.19
N PHE A 359 -8.21 -0.72 -2.22
CA PHE A 359 -8.19 -1.13 -0.82
C PHE A 359 -9.17 -2.28 -0.52
N ALA A 360 -10.27 -2.38 -1.26
CA ALA A 360 -11.25 -3.46 -1.09
C ALA A 360 -10.66 -4.84 -1.46
N ALA A 361 -9.76 -4.89 -2.46
CA ALA A 361 -9.05 -6.10 -2.85
C ALA A 361 -8.20 -6.70 -1.71
N PHE A 362 -7.61 -5.85 -0.86
CA PHE A 362 -6.84 -6.27 0.31
C PHE A 362 -7.68 -7.02 1.37
N SER A 363 -9.00 -6.79 1.41
CA SER A 363 -9.93 -7.45 2.34
C SER A 363 -10.65 -8.68 1.75
N ALA A 364 -10.66 -8.82 0.42
CA ALA A 364 -11.35 -9.90 -0.27
C ALA A 364 -10.62 -11.26 -0.14
N ALA A 365 -9.32 -11.24 0.17
CA ALA A 365 -8.54 -12.46 0.42
C ALA A 365 -9.10 -13.29 1.59
N ASP A 366 -9.70 -12.64 2.58
CA ASP A 366 -10.26 -13.28 3.78
C ASP A 366 -11.68 -13.83 3.58
N THR A 367 -12.39 -13.35 2.55
CA THR A 367 -13.77 -13.77 2.27
C THR A 367 -13.84 -15.19 1.71
N ARG A 368 -12.83 -15.63 0.95
CA ARG A 368 -12.74 -17.00 0.42
C ARG A 368 -12.63 -18.03 1.55
N SER A 369 -11.83 -17.73 2.58
CA SER A 369 -11.69 -18.58 3.77
C SER A 369 -13.02 -18.72 4.52
N THR A 370 -13.73 -17.59 4.71
CA THR A 370 -15.05 -17.57 5.37
C THR A 370 -16.10 -18.40 4.62
N PHE A 371 -16.14 -18.31 3.28
CA PHE A 371 -17.05 -19.12 2.46
C PHE A 371 -16.72 -20.62 2.51
N VAL A 372 -15.44 -20.98 2.52
CA VAL A 372 -15.01 -22.39 2.62
C VAL A 372 -15.34 -22.96 4.00
N SER A 373 -15.09 -22.23 5.09
CA SER A 373 -15.45 -22.67 6.44
C SER A 373 -16.96 -22.87 6.60
N LEU A 374 -17.77 -21.98 6.02
CA LEU A 374 -19.22 -22.14 5.98
C LEU A 374 -19.62 -23.40 5.19
N LEU A 375 -19.07 -23.61 3.98
CA LEU A 375 -19.35 -24.81 3.19
C LEU A 375 -19.01 -26.11 3.93
N VAL A 376 -17.88 -26.14 4.65
CA VAL A 376 -17.45 -27.29 5.47
C VAL A 376 -18.42 -27.55 6.62
N ILE A 377 -18.87 -26.51 7.33
CA ILE A 377 -19.85 -26.64 8.42
C ILE A 377 -21.19 -27.17 7.89
N LEU A 378 -21.63 -26.73 6.71
CA LEU A 378 -22.86 -27.21 6.08
C LEU A 378 -22.77 -28.70 5.74
N LEU A 379 -21.66 -29.14 5.13
CA LEU A 379 -21.44 -30.54 4.79
C LEU A 379 -21.37 -31.43 6.04
N LEU A 380 -20.73 -30.97 7.12
CA LEU A 380 -20.69 -31.68 8.39
C LEU A 380 -22.08 -31.80 9.04
N ALA A 381 -22.87 -30.73 9.03
CA ALA A 381 -24.24 -30.76 9.56
C ALA A 381 -25.16 -31.69 8.75
N ALA A 382 -25.05 -31.67 7.42
CA ALA A 382 -25.78 -32.58 6.53
C ALA A 382 -25.36 -34.05 6.75
N GLY A 383 -24.06 -34.30 6.91
CA GLY A 383 -23.51 -35.62 7.23
C GLY A 383 -24.04 -36.17 8.56
N LEU A 384 -24.03 -35.34 9.62
CA LEU A 384 -24.53 -35.75 10.94
C LEU A 384 -26.03 -36.05 10.93
N ALA A 385 -26.82 -35.23 10.22
CA ALA A 385 -28.25 -35.46 10.02
C ALA A 385 -28.50 -36.78 9.26
N GLY A 386 -27.71 -37.06 8.22
CA GLY A 386 -27.76 -38.33 7.49
C GLY A 386 -27.47 -39.54 8.37
N VAL A 387 -26.44 -39.47 9.22
CA VAL A 387 -26.08 -40.54 10.17
C VAL A 387 -27.20 -40.79 11.17
N LEU A 388 -27.81 -39.74 11.73
CA LEU A 388 -28.92 -39.87 12.68
C LEU A 388 -30.16 -40.50 12.04
N ILE A 389 -30.48 -40.13 10.79
CA ILE A 389 -31.57 -40.75 10.03
C ILE A 389 -31.26 -42.23 9.76
N TRP A 390 -30.02 -42.55 9.36
CA TRP A 390 -29.60 -43.92 9.11
C TRP A 390 -29.64 -44.81 10.36
N GLN A 391 -29.20 -44.29 11.51
CA GLN A 391 -29.30 -44.97 12.80
C GLN A 391 -30.76 -45.21 13.21
N GLY A 392 -31.64 -44.22 12.97
CA GLY A 392 -33.08 -44.36 13.19
C GLY A 392 -33.68 -45.51 12.38
N LEU A 393 -33.41 -45.54 11.07
CA LEU A 393 -33.90 -46.59 10.16
C LEU A 393 -33.35 -47.98 10.51
N ARG A 394 -32.09 -48.09 10.93
CA ARG A 394 -31.48 -49.36 11.35
C ARG A 394 -32.10 -49.87 12.65
N SER A 395 -32.36 -48.97 13.62
CA SER A 395 -33.03 -49.33 14.87
C SER A 395 -34.46 -49.81 14.61
N ASP A 396 -35.18 -49.20 13.66
CA ASP A 396 -36.55 -49.59 13.34
C ASP A 396 -36.61 -50.98 12.69
N ARG A 397 -35.63 -51.34 11.86
CA ARG A 397 -35.49 -52.70 11.31
C ARG A 397 -35.20 -53.75 12.39
N LEU A 398 -34.37 -53.41 13.38
CA LEU A 398 -34.05 -54.30 14.50
C LEU A 398 -35.26 -54.54 15.41
N VAL A 399 -36.03 -53.49 15.69
CA VAL A 399 -37.27 -53.61 16.48
C VAL A 399 -38.32 -54.43 15.73
N ALA A 400 -38.51 -54.19 14.43
CA ALA A 400 -39.43 -54.98 13.60
C ALA A 400 -39.04 -56.47 13.54
N ALA A 401 -37.74 -56.78 13.49
CA ALA A 401 -37.24 -58.16 13.52
C ALA A 401 -37.47 -58.86 14.87
N LEU A 402 -37.39 -58.12 15.98
CA LEU A 402 -37.68 -58.64 17.32
C LEU A 402 -39.18 -58.88 17.52
N ASP A 403 -40.03 -57.98 17.04
CA ASP A 403 -41.49 -58.14 17.08
C ASP A 403 -41.94 -59.36 16.26
N ALA A 404 -41.34 -59.59 15.08
CA ALA A 404 -41.62 -60.76 14.25
C ALA A 404 -41.20 -62.09 14.93
N ARG A 405 -40.10 -62.11 15.68
CA ARG A 405 -39.67 -63.28 16.48
C ARG A 405 -40.61 -63.54 17.65
N ASN A 406 -41.03 -62.49 18.35
CA ASN A 406 -41.96 -62.63 19.48
C ASN A 406 -43.36 -63.08 19.02
N ALA A 407 -43.80 -62.67 17.84
CA ALA A 407 -45.05 -63.15 17.23
C ALA A 407 -44.99 -64.66 16.89
N ARG A 408 -43.86 -65.16 16.38
CA ARG A 408 -43.68 -66.61 16.16
C ARG A 408 -43.64 -67.41 17.46
N GLY A 409 -42.93 -66.91 18.47
CA GLY A 409 -42.85 -67.57 19.77
C GLY A 409 -44.16 -67.57 20.57
N SER A 410 -45.09 -66.66 20.29
CA SER A 410 -46.44 -66.67 20.87
C SER A 410 -47.35 -67.67 20.16
N ALA A 411 -47.30 -67.73 18.83
CA ALA A 411 -48.03 -68.74 18.05
C ALA A 411 -47.56 -70.17 18.39
N GLU A 412 -46.27 -70.40 18.60
CA GLU A 412 -45.73 -71.70 19.04
C GLU A 412 -46.22 -72.08 20.44
N ARG A 413 -46.33 -71.12 21.37
CA ARG A 413 -46.85 -71.37 22.73
C ARG A 413 -48.34 -71.63 22.72
N GLU A 414 -49.11 -70.93 21.89
CA GLU A 414 -50.54 -71.21 21.69
C GLU A 414 -50.77 -72.60 21.08
N ALA A 415 -49.97 -72.98 20.07
CA ALA A 415 -50.02 -74.32 19.48
C ALA A 415 -49.61 -75.41 20.50
N LEU A 416 -48.58 -75.18 21.31
CA LEU A 416 -48.20 -76.10 22.39
C LEU A 416 -49.29 -76.23 23.46
N HIS A 417 -49.93 -75.12 23.83
CA HIS A 417 -51.04 -75.14 24.78
C HIS A 417 -52.29 -75.82 24.20
N ALA A 418 -52.56 -75.69 22.89
CA ALA A 418 -53.62 -76.42 22.20
C ALA A 418 -53.34 -77.94 22.14
N LEU A 419 -52.10 -78.33 21.83
CA LEU A 419 -51.67 -79.73 21.86
C LEU A 419 -51.71 -80.33 23.28
N LEU A 420 -51.36 -79.55 24.30
CA LEU A 420 -51.40 -80.01 25.70
C LEU A 420 -52.82 -80.04 26.31
N SER A 421 -53.82 -79.48 25.61
CA SER A 421 -55.23 -79.50 26.06
C SER A 421 -56.09 -80.52 25.30
N GLU A 422 -55.51 -81.29 24.38
CA GLU A 422 -56.18 -82.46 23.79
C GLU A 422 -56.19 -83.66 24.77
N PRO A 423 -57.36 -84.22 25.16
CA PRO A 423 -57.45 -85.12 26.32
C PRO A 423 -56.91 -86.55 26.14
N HIS A 424 -56.24 -86.91 25.04
CA HIS A 424 -55.89 -88.33 24.75
C HIS A 424 -54.53 -88.56 24.05
N LEU A 425 -53.57 -87.62 24.15
CA LEU A 425 -52.29 -87.70 23.41
C LEU A 425 -51.24 -88.71 23.95
N LEU A 426 -51.49 -89.37 25.09
CA LEU A 426 -50.55 -90.32 25.72
C LEU A 426 -51.14 -91.73 25.93
N ASP A 427 -52.26 -92.06 25.26
CA ASP A 427 -52.91 -93.37 25.37
C ASP A 427 -52.41 -94.33 24.27
N ALA A 428 -51.68 -95.38 24.65
CA ALA A 428 -51.02 -96.32 23.73
C ALA A 428 -51.97 -97.31 23.02
N ALA A 429 -53.29 -97.05 23.02
CA ALA A 429 -54.31 -97.92 22.43
C ALA A 429 -55.19 -97.23 21.36
N VAL A 430 -54.82 -96.05 20.88
CA VAL A 430 -55.58 -95.31 19.85
C VAL A 430 -54.65 -94.87 18.71
N ALA A 431 -55.05 -95.15 17.47
CA ALA A 431 -54.31 -94.83 16.26
C ALA A 431 -54.16 -93.30 16.07
N ALA A 432 -52.97 -92.87 15.64
CA ALA A 432 -52.61 -91.47 15.41
C ALA A 432 -53.62 -90.76 14.50
N PRO A 433 -54.17 -89.58 14.89
CA PRO A 433 -54.88 -88.72 13.97
C PRO A 433 -53.88 -88.10 12.99
N GLY A 434 -54.20 -88.18 11.69
CA GLY A 434 -53.34 -87.69 10.61
C GLY A 434 -53.12 -86.18 10.67
N LEU A 435 -51.88 -85.78 10.41
CA LEU A 435 -51.50 -84.41 10.06
C LEU A 435 -52.22 -84.01 8.76
N THR A 436 -53.41 -83.42 8.87
CA THR A 436 -54.01 -82.66 7.78
C THR A 436 -53.73 -81.18 7.97
N GLU A 437 -52.82 -80.69 7.13
CA GLU A 437 -52.68 -79.33 6.59
C GLU A 437 -53.57 -78.24 7.21
N ARG A 438 -52.94 -77.36 7.99
CA ARG A 438 -53.06 -75.90 7.83
C ARG A 438 -51.76 -75.24 8.29
N LEU A 439 -50.87 -74.99 7.34
CA LEU A 439 -49.81 -73.98 7.41
C LEU A 439 -50.29 -72.70 6.74
#